data_AF-A0A9E2I7M3-F1
#
_entry.id   AF-A0A9E2I7M3-F1
#
_cell.length_a   1.000
_cell.length_b   1.000
_cell.length_c   1.000
_cell.angle_alpha   90.00
_cell.angle_beta   90.00
_cell.angle_gamma   90.00
#
_symmetry.space_group_name_H-M   'P 1'
#
loop_
_entity.id
_entity.type
_entity.pdbx_description
1 polymer ?
#
loop_
_entity_poly.entity_id
_entity_poly.type
_entity_poly.pdbx_seq_one_letter_code
_entity_poly.pdbx_strand_id
1 'polypeptide(L)'
;MHEQNTMRWKPQLIIGISLVLAPLIIAAIYILVVNIHSLYRYDQVYFDAEYRETYSSPGTVAIALEQALRNGDAQLYSELTGLRGGKARIVQPKPSIVLSILIDVDDRDYFHYLYFDINTYLRETHYIKEVHGRWVATPQDAYFYFDSGEWTTVFTPLAAIWWAVLTVVALAIYVSRSAARTRASFGRA
;
A
#
# COMPACT_ATOMS: atom_id res chain seq x y z
N MET A 1 10.95 42.46 -33.19
CA MET A 1 10.57 42.74 -31.79
C MET A 1 9.53 41.70 -31.41
N HIS A 2 9.94 40.60 -30.76
CA HIS A 2 9.04 39.49 -30.41
C HIS A 2 8.40 39.78 -29.05
N GLU A 3 7.11 40.08 -29.08
CA GLU A 3 6.27 40.22 -27.90
C GLU A 3 6.13 38.84 -27.25
N GLN A 4 6.88 38.59 -26.18
CA GLN A 4 6.73 37.38 -25.38
C GLN A 4 5.35 37.44 -24.70
N ASN A 5 4.39 36.75 -25.32
CA ASN A 5 3.04 36.56 -24.82
C ASN A 5 3.11 35.66 -23.57
N THR A 6 3.44 36.26 -22.43
CA THR A 6 3.51 35.55 -21.16
C THR A 6 2.08 35.21 -20.74
N MET A 7 1.68 33.97 -21.02
CA MET A 7 0.40 33.41 -20.63
C MET A 7 0.32 33.37 -19.09
N ARG A 8 -0.08 34.49 -18.47
CA ARG A 8 -0.35 34.59 -17.04
C ARG A 8 -1.64 33.84 -16.74
N TRP A 9 -1.51 32.56 -16.43
CA TRP A 9 -2.60 31.74 -15.92
C TRP A 9 -3.22 32.43 -14.71
N LYS A 10 -4.56 32.56 -14.70
CA LYS A 10 -5.26 33.06 -13.52
C LYS A 10 -5.00 32.09 -12.36
N PRO A 11 -4.60 32.55 -11.17
CA PRO A 11 -4.23 31.67 -10.05
C PRO A 11 -5.35 30.70 -9.64
N GLN A 12 -6.61 31.09 -9.85
CA GLN A 12 -7.79 30.24 -9.61
C GLN A 12 -7.82 28.98 -10.50
N LEU A 13 -7.30 29.07 -11.73
CA LEU A 13 -7.26 27.98 -12.68
C LEU A 13 -6.22 26.93 -12.26
N ILE A 14 -5.06 27.39 -11.77
CA ILE A 14 -4.01 26.54 -11.22
C ILE A 14 -4.52 25.77 -10.01
N ILE A 15 -5.17 26.45 -9.05
CA ILE A 15 -5.72 25.82 -7.85
C ILE A 15 -6.77 24.75 -8.22
N GLY A 16 -7.66 25.07 -9.17
CA GLY A 16 -8.68 24.11 -9.63
C GLY A 16 -8.07 22.85 -10.24
N ILE A 17 -7.07 23.01 -11.12
CA ILE A 17 -6.36 21.87 -11.74
C ILE A 17 -5.65 21.04 -10.66
N SER A 18 -4.94 21.69 -9.73
CA SER A 18 -4.24 20.99 -8.65
C SER A 18 -5.19 20.17 -7.78
N LEU A 19 -6.40 20.68 -7.48
CA LEU A 19 -7.41 19.94 -6.70
C LEU A 19 -7.94 18.72 -7.45
N VAL A 20 -8.20 18.85 -8.75
CA VAL A 20 -8.67 17.73 -9.58
C VAL A 20 -7.60 16.64 -9.70
N LEU A 21 -6.33 17.04 -9.83
CA LEU A 21 -5.19 16.13 -9.96
C LEU A 21 -4.66 15.60 -8.62
N ALA A 22 -5.14 16.10 -7.47
CA ALA A 22 -4.59 15.76 -6.16
C ALA A 22 -4.52 14.23 -5.90
N PRO A 23 -5.55 13.41 -6.17
CA PRO A 23 -5.43 11.96 -6.01
C PRO A 23 -4.32 11.37 -6.87
N LEU A 24 -4.21 11.77 -8.15
CA LEU A 24 -3.18 11.26 -9.05
C LEU A 24 -1.76 11.63 -8.57
N ILE A 25 -1.58 12.86 -8.05
CA ILE A 25 -0.32 13.30 -7.48
C ILE A 25 0.02 12.48 -6.23
N ILE A 26 -0.95 12.25 -5.34
CA ILE A 26 -0.76 11.42 -4.14
C ILE A 26 -0.38 9.99 -4.51
N ALA A 27 -1.08 9.38 -5.49
CA ALA A 27 -0.74 8.05 -5.99
C ALA A 27 0.68 8.02 -6.57
N ALA A 28 1.05 9.00 -7.42
CA ALA A 28 2.39 9.07 -8.00
C ALA A 28 3.48 9.19 -6.93
N ILE A 29 3.27 10.01 -5.89
CA ILE A 29 4.20 10.13 -4.76
C ILE A 29 4.28 8.81 -4.00
N TYR A 30 3.16 8.17 -3.70
CA TYR A 30 3.13 6.89 -2.99
C TYR A 30 3.91 5.81 -3.76
N ILE A 31 3.64 5.67 -5.06
CA ILE A 31 4.34 4.73 -5.95
C ILE A 31 5.83 5.02 -5.95
N LEU A 32 6.23 6.28 -6.09
CA LEU A 32 7.65 6.68 -6.10
C LEU A 32 8.34 6.31 -4.78
N VAL A 33 7.74 6.66 -3.64
CA VAL A 33 8.29 6.37 -2.30
C VAL A 33 8.45 4.87 -2.08
N VAL A 34 7.44 4.07 -2.45
CA VAL A 34 7.51 2.61 -2.26
C VAL A 34 8.55 1.97 -3.18
N ASN A 35 8.69 2.43 -4.42
CA ASN A 35 9.73 1.95 -5.34
C ASN A 35 11.13 2.32 -4.84
N ILE A 36 11.33 3.53 -4.31
CA ILE A 36 12.62 3.88 -3.68
C ILE A 36 12.89 2.97 -2.48
N HIS A 37 11.87 2.70 -1.66
CA HIS A 37 12.00 1.81 -0.50
C HIS A 37 12.31 0.35 -0.90
N SER A 38 11.74 -0.16 -2.00
CA SER A 38 11.96 -1.54 -2.45
C SER A 38 13.41 -1.83 -2.80
N LEU A 39 14.13 -0.85 -3.37
CA LEU A 39 15.55 -0.96 -3.73
C LEU A 39 16.46 -1.27 -2.54
N TYR A 40 16.06 -0.86 -1.33
CA TYR A 40 16.86 -1.00 -0.11
C TYR A 40 16.16 -1.86 0.96
N ARG A 41 15.03 -2.49 0.60
CA ARG A 41 14.18 -3.23 1.54
C ARG A 41 14.87 -4.45 2.12
N TYR A 42 15.55 -5.20 1.26
CA TYR A 42 16.12 -6.50 1.60
C TYR A 42 17.61 -6.40 1.95
N ASP A 43 18.04 -7.18 2.93
CA ASP A 43 19.44 -7.39 3.23
C ASP A 43 19.96 -8.61 2.49
N GLN A 44 20.96 -8.41 1.64
CA GLN A 44 21.52 -9.45 0.77
C GLN A 44 22.17 -10.58 1.57
N VAL A 45 22.56 -10.32 2.84
CA VAL A 45 23.08 -11.34 3.75
C VAL A 45 22.10 -12.51 3.93
N TYR A 46 20.79 -12.26 3.82
CA TYR A 46 19.79 -13.31 3.97
C TYR A 46 19.40 -13.99 2.64
N PHE A 47 20.11 -13.77 1.53
CA PHE A 47 19.76 -14.33 0.20
C PHE A 47 20.82 -15.29 -0.37
N ASP A 48 21.67 -15.84 0.51
CA ASP A 48 22.66 -16.85 0.14
C ASP A 48 22.03 -18.23 -0.16
N ALA A 49 22.88 -19.20 -0.49
CA ALA A 49 22.46 -20.57 -0.82
C ALA A 49 21.98 -21.35 0.40
N GLU A 50 22.56 -21.11 1.58
CA GLU A 50 22.23 -21.82 2.82
C GLU A 50 20.78 -21.52 3.26
N TYR A 51 20.36 -20.25 3.15
CA TYR A 51 18.98 -19.86 3.45
C TYR A 51 17.97 -20.43 2.44
N ARG A 52 18.35 -20.56 1.16
CA ARG A 52 17.47 -21.16 0.14
C ARG A 52 17.30 -22.65 0.36
N GLU A 53 18.34 -23.34 0.81
CA GLU A 53 18.26 -24.75 1.13
C GLU A 53 17.41 -24.99 2.39
N THR A 54 17.66 -24.20 3.44
CA THR A 54 16.91 -24.25 4.71
C THR A 54 15.42 -23.94 4.52
N TYR A 55 15.12 -22.91 3.71
CA TYR A 55 13.77 -22.44 3.43
C TYR A 55 13.38 -22.65 1.96
N SER A 56 13.44 -23.90 1.52
CA SER A 56 13.24 -24.31 0.12
C SER A 56 11.80 -24.19 -0.40
N SER A 57 10.83 -23.99 0.49
CA SER A 57 9.41 -23.89 0.13
C SER A 57 8.68 -22.82 0.96
N PRO A 58 7.52 -22.32 0.48
CA PRO A 58 6.72 -21.39 1.28
C PRO A 58 6.24 -22.05 2.59
N GLY A 59 5.96 -23.35 2.58
CA GLY A 59 5.54 -24.09 3.77
C GLY A 59 6.62 -24.14 4.86
N THR A 60 7.89 -24.34 4.48
CA THR A 60 9.00 -24.32 5.45
C THR A 60 9.15 -22.97 6.13
N VAL A 61 8.96 -21.88 5.40
CA VAL A 61 8.95 -20.52 5.97
C VAL A 61 7.75 -20.32 6.90
N ALA A 62 6.56 -20.82 6.53
CA ALA A 62 5.37 -20.72 7.37
C ALA A 62 5.54 -21.43 8.72
N ILE A 63 6.11 -22.63 8.71
CA ILE A 63 6.38 -23.40 9.93
C ILE A 63 7.40 -22.67 10.82
N ALA A 64 8.51 -22.20 10.24
CA ALA A 64 9.53 -21.45 10.98
C ALA A 64 8.96 -20.13 11.52
N LEU A 65 8.08 -19.47 10.78
CA LEU A 65 7.39 -18.26 11.22
C LEU A 65 6.49 -18.52 12.42
N GLU A 66 5.79 -19.66 12.48
CA GLU A 66 5.05 -20.05 13.69
C GLU A 66 5.96 -20.07 14.92
N GLN A 67 7.13 -20.72 14.80
CA GLN A 67 8.09 -20.81 15.90
C GLN A 67 8.59 -19.42 16.32
N ALA A 68 8.90 -18.57 15.34
CA ALA A 68 9.34 -17.19 15.61
C ALA A 68 8.26 -16.41 16.38
N LEU A 69 7.00 -16.50 15.95
CA LEU A 69 5.88 -15.82 16.59
C LEU A 69 5.58 -16.37 18.00
N ARG A 70 5.63 -17.69 18.18
CA ARG A 70 5.38 -18.33 19.49
C ARG A 70 6.42 -17.94 20.52
N ASN A 71 7.69 -17.99 20.14
CA ASN A 71 8.82 -17.76 21.03
C ASN A 71 9.18 -16.27 21.17
N GLY A 72 8.65 -15.41 20.30
CA GLY A 72 9.10 -14.03 20.20
C GLY A 72 10.54 -13.91 19.69
N ASP A 73 10.97 -14.85 18.86
CA ASP A 73 12.33 -14.88 18.31
C ASP A 73 12.48 -13.84 17.19
N ALA A 74 12.89 -12.64 17.58
CA ALA A 74 13.09 -11.52 16.67
C ALA A 74 14.22 -11.78 15.65
N GLN A 75 15.20 -12.61 16.00
CA GLN A 75 16.30 -12.95 15.09
C GLN A 75 15.77 -13.83 13.96
N LEU A 76 15.09 -14.92 14.31
CA LEU A 76 14.46 -15.82 13.33
C LEU A 76 13.43 -15.07 12.47
N TYR A 77 12.64 -14.18 13.05
CA TYR A 77 11.70 -13.39 12.27
C TYR A 77 12.38 -12.40 11.31
N SER A 78 13.47 -11.74 11.73
CA SER A 78 14.26 -10.89 10.85
C SER A 78 14.87 -11.68 9.70
N GLU A 79 15.37 -12.88 9.99
CA GLU A 79 15.90 -13.81 9.01
C GLU A 79 14.83 -14.22 7.99
N LEU A 80 13.68 -14.71 8.44
CA LEU A 80 12.56 -15.16 7.59
C LEU A 80 12.00 -14.03 6.71
N THR A 81 12.03 -12.79 7.19
CA THR A 81 11.58 -11.63 6.38
C THR A 81 12.67 -11.07 5.47
N GLY A 82 13.95 -11.29 5.80
CA GLY A 82 15.10 -10.78 5.05
C GLY A 82 15.19 -9.24 5.03
N LEU A 83 14.47 -8.56 5.91
CA LEU A 83 14.37 -7.10 5.89
C LEU A 83 15.61 -6.42 6.46
N ARG A 84 16.09 -5.38 5.75
CA ARG A 84 17.21 -4.57 6.19
C ARG A 84 16.88 -3.77 7.46
N GLY A 85 17.80 -3.81 8.42
CA GLY A 85 17.76 -2.97 9.62
C GLY A 85 16.78 -3.44 10.71
N GLY A 86 16.40 -4.73 10.73
CA GLY A 86 15.59 -5.30 11.81
C GLY A 86 14.20 -4.67 11.95
N LYS A 87 13.65 -4.12 10.86
CA LYS A 87 12.31 -3.51 10.85
C LYS A 87 11.18 -4.52 11.08
N ALA A 88 11.51 -5.81 11.00
CA ALA A 88 10.67 -6.92 11.40
C ALA A 88 10.69 -7.03 12.94
N ARG A 89 9.99 -6.13 13.65
CA ARG A 89 9.82 -6.27 15.11
C ARG A 89 8.63 -7.18 15.38
N ILE A 90 8.87 -8.28 16.07
CA ILE A 90 7.78 -9.04 16.69
C ILE A 90 7.19 -8.15 17.79
N VAL A 91 5.92 -7.78 17.66
CA VAL A 91 5.28 -6.83 18.57
C VAL A 91 4.91 -7.47 19.91
N GLN A 92 4.78 -8.80 19.98
CA GLN A 92 4.66 -9.59 21.20
C GLN A 92 4.76 -11.09 20.87
N PRO A 93 5.38 -11.92 21.72
CA PRO A 93 5.29 -13.38 21.60
C PRO A 93 3.83 -13.85 21.69
N LYS A 94 3.44 -14.79 20.84
CA LYS A 94 2.09 -15.39 20.81
C LYS A 94 2.18 -16.90 21.04
N PRO A 95 2.39 -17.36 22.28
CA PRO A 95 2.76 -18.77 22.55
C PRO A 95 1.69 -19.78 22.10
N SER A 96 0.44 -19.34 21.98
CA SER A 96 -0.74 -20.09 21.55
C SER A 96 -1.07 -19.99 20.06
N ILE A 97 -0.25 -19.29 19.26
CA ILE A 97 -0.48 -19.24 17.81
C ILE A 97 -0.08 -20.57 17.16
N VAL A 98 -0.90 -21.06 16.25
CA VAL A 98 -0.66 -22.30 15.50
C VAL A 98 -0.93 -22.04 14.02
N LEU A 99 -0.04 -22.52 13.15
CA LEU A 99 -0.27 -22.53 11.71
C LEU A 99 -1.44 -23.48 11.40
N SER A 100 -2.49 -22.94 10.77
CA SER A 100 -3.68 -23.72 10.45
C SER A 100 -3.58 -24.33 9.05
N ILE A 101 -3.63 -23.51 8.01
CA ILE A 101 -3.69 -23.95 6.62
C ILE A 101 -3.19 -22.86 5.67
N LEU A 102 -2.75 -23.26 4.47
CA LEU A 102 -2.69 -22.38 3.30
C LEU A 102 -4.15 -22.10 2.87
N ILE A 103 -4.56 -20.83 2.87
CA ILE A 103 -5.92 -20.45 2.50
C ILE A 103 -6.05 -20.09 1.02
N ASP A 104 -5.02 -19.49 0.44
CA ASP A 104 -5.05 -18.96 -0.93
C ASP A 104 -3.64 -18.72 -1.47
N VAL A 105 -3.53 -18.62 -2.79
CA VAL A 105 -2.37 -18.09 -3.50
C VAL A 105 -2.88 -17.06 -4.50
N ASP A 106 -2.48 -15.80 -4.33
CA ASP A 106 -2.97 -14.72 -5.19
C ASP A 106 -2.26 -14.67 -6.56
N ASP A 107 -2.80 -13.84 -7.46
CA ASP A 107 -2.25 -13.60 -8.81
C ASP A 107 -0.84 -12.96 -8.80
N ARG A 108 -0.34 -12.56 -7.63
CA ARG A 108 0.98 -11.94 -7.39
C ARG A 108 1.94 -12.88 -6.68
N ASP A 109 1.61 -14.17 -6.62
CA ASP A 109 2.37 -15.26 -6.00
C ASP A 109 2.57 -15.10 -4.48
N TYR A 110 1.63 -14.43 -3.80
CA TYR A 110 1.57 -14.43 -2.34
C TYR A 110 0.83 -15.66 -1.83
N PHE A 111 1.52 -16.44 -1.02
CA PHE A 111 0.93 -17.56 -0.28
C PHE A 111 0.35 -17.05 1.03
N HIS A 112 -0.96 -17.21 1.19
CA HIS A 112 -1.71 -16.72 2.34
C HIS A 112 -1.84 -17.84 3.36
N TYR A 113 -1.10 -17.76 4.46
CA TYR A 113 -1.17 -18.74 5.54
C TYR A 113 -2.00 -18.19 6.70
N LEU A 114 -3.01 -18.98 7.10
CA LEU A 114 -3.85 -18.66 8.25
C LEU A 114 -3.23 -19.24 9.51
N TYR A 115 -3.02 -18.36 10.48
CA TYR A 115 -2.60 -18.67 11.83
C TYR A 115 -3.77 -18.45 12.78
N PHE A 116 -3.87 -19.32 13.77
CA PHE A 116 -4.96 -19.31 14.73
C PHE A 116 -4.39 -19.30 16.14
N ASP A 117 -4.81 -18.33 16.94
CA ASP A 117 -4.48 -18.30 18.37
C ASP A 117 -5.52 -19.14 19.12
N ILE A 118 -5.09 -20.26 19.70
CA ILE A 118 -6.00 -21.19 20.39
C ILE A 118 -6.60 -20.63 21.69
N ASN A 119 -6.01 -19.57 22.25
CA ASN A 119 -6.49 -18.95 23.48
C ASN A 119 -7.52 -17.86 23.19
N THR A 120 -7.22 -17.00 22.20
CA THR A 120 -8.06 -15.84 21.88
C THR A 120 -9.06 -16.11 20.75
N TYR A 121 -8.90 -17.23 20.04
CA TYR A 121 -9.64 -17.58 18.83
C TYR A 121 -9.46 -16.54 17.70
N LEU A 122 -8.45 -15.68 17.81
CA LEU A 122 -8.11 -14.70 16.80
C LEU A 122 -7.41 -15.37 15.62
N ARG A 123 -7.72 -14.85 14.44
CA ARG A 123 -7.20 -15.32 13.15
C ARG A 123 -6.27 -14.28 12.60
N GLU A 124 -5.09 -14.70 12.18
CA GLU A 124 -4.07 -13.83 11.60
C GLU A 124 -3.59 -14.43 10.29
N THR A 125 -3.54 -13.63 9.24
CA THR A 125 -3.01 -14.08 7.95
C THR A 125 -1.61 -13.52 7.78
N HIS A 126 -0.65 -14.41 7.54
CA HIS A 126 0.71 -14.07 7.19
C HIS A 126 1.00 -14.47 5.76
N TYR A 127 1.81 -13.66 5.09
CA TYR A 127 2.06 -13.76 3.66
C TYR A 127 3.47 -14.24 3.41
N ILE A 128 3.64 -15.13 2.44
CA ILE A 128 4.94 -15.64 2.03
C ILE A 128 5.07 -15.48 0.52
N LYS A 129 6.22 -14.98 0.07
CA LYS A 129 6.47 -14.71 -1.34
C LYS A 129 7.90 -15.07 -1.71
N GLU A 130 8.12 -15.47 -2.95
CA GLU A 130 9.46 -15.64 -3.49
C GLU A 130 10.06 -14.29 -3.87
N VAL A 131 11.24 -14.00 -3.34
CA VAL A 131 12.01 -12.78 -3.62
C VAL A 131 13.44 -13.21 -3.96
N HIS A 132 13.91 -12.87 -5.16
CA HIS A 132 15.27 -13.20 -5.64
C HIS A 132 15.66 -14.68 -5.46
N GLY A 133 14.73 -15.61 -5.68
CA GLY A 133 15.00 -17.06 -5.55
C GLY A 133 14.91 -17.60 -4.11
N ARG A 134 14.38 -16.82 -3.16
CA ARG A 134 14.20 -17.22 -1.77
C ARG A 134 12.77 -16.93 -1.30
N TRP A 135 12.17 -17.88 -0.58
CA TRP A 135 10.90 -17.65 0.11
C TRP A 135 11.10 -16.78 1.35
N VAL A 136 10.33 -15.70 1.45
CA VAL A 136 10.38 -14.76 2.58
C VAL A 136 8.99 -14.50 3.15
N ALA A 137 8.91 -14.39 4.47
CA ALA A 137 7.71 -13.90 5.15
C ALA A 137 7.59 -12.38 4.90
N THR A 138 6.48 -11.96 4.29
CA THR A 138 6.25 -10.56 3.94
C THR A 138 5.33 -9.90 4.96
N PRO A 139 5.82 -8.92 5.75
CA PRO A 139 4.97 -8.17 6.65
C PRO A 139 4.05 -7.23 5.89
N GLN A 140 2.86 -6.97 6.44
CA GLN A 140 1.83 -6.08 5.89
C GLN A 140 2.21 -4.59 6.02
N ASP A 141 3.24 -4.16 5.30
CA ASP A 141 3.69 -2.77 5.25
C ASP A 141 3.37 -2.10 3.91
N ALA A 142 3.79 -0.83 3.75
CA ALA A 142 3.51 -0.06 2.54
C ALA A 142 4.01 -0.74 1.24
N TYR A 143 5.08 -1.53 1.31
CA TYR A 143 5.56 -2.28 0.14
C TYR A 143 4.64 -3.46 -0.16
N PHE A 144 4.21 -4.22 0.86
CA PHE A 144 3.23 -5.29 0.68
C PHE A 144 1.96 -4.78 -0.01
N TYR A 145 1.36 -3.70 0.49
CA TYR A 145 0.14 -3.15 -0.11
C TYR A 145 0.33 -2.69 -1.56
N PHE A 146 1.51 -2.15 -1.88
CA PHE A 146 1.84 -1.76 -3.25
C PHE A 146 2.02 -2.98 -4.18
N ASP A 147 2.80 -3.97 -3.73
CA ASP A 147 3.21 -5.13 -4.53
C ASP A 147 2.07 -6.15 -4.73
N SER A 148 1.25 -6.38 -3.69
CA SER A 148 0.00 -7.17 -3.79
C SER A 148 -1.08 -6.45 -4.61
N GLY A 149 -1.01 -5.12 -4.73
CA GLY A 149 -2.05 -4.31 -5.39
C GLY A 149 -3.21 -3.94 -4.48
N GLU A 150 -3.24 -4.39 -3.23
CA GLU A 150 -4.26 -4.07 -2.23
C GLU A 150 -4.42 -2.56 -1.98
N TRP A 151 -3.37 -1.75 -2.21
CA TRP A 151 -3.50 -0.30 -2.11
C TRP A 151 -4.58 0.27 -3.05
N THR A 152 -4.83 -0.37 -4.20
CA THR A 152 -5.81 0.09 -5.19
C THR A 152 -7.25 -0.13 -4.73
N THR A 153 -7.50 -1.15 -3.90
CA THR A 153 -8.84 -1.47 -3.38
C THR A 153 -9.33 -0.38 -2.42
N VAL A 154 -8.40 0.27 -1.71
CA VAL A 154 -8.67 1.41 -0.83
C VAL A 154 -8.58 2.75 -1.57
N PHE A 155 -7.54 2.94 -2.39
CA PHE A 155 -7.25 4.23 -3.02
C PHE A 155 -8.29 4.62 -4.08
N THR A 156 -8.69 3.68 -4.94
CA THR A 156 -9.64 3.93 -6.04
C THR A 156 -10.99 4.48 -5.56
N PRO A 157 -11.68 3.87 -4.57
CA PRO A 157 -12.95 4.43 -4.09
C PRO A 157 -12.77 5.80 -3.44
N LEU A 158 -11.67 6.04 -2.73
CA LEU A 158 -11.37 7.36 -2.17
C LEU A 158 -11.19 8.43 -3.26
N ALA A 159 -10.46 8.11 -4.33
CA ALA A 159 -10.29 9.00 -5.47
C ALA A 159 -11.62 9.29 -6.18
N ALA A 160 -12.47 8.26 -6.34
CA ALA A 160 -13.80 8.43 -6.92
C ALA A 160 -14.70 9.34 -6.08
N ILE A 161 -14.73 9.16 -4.75
CA ILE A 161 -15.47 10.03 -3.83
C ILE A 161 -14.95 11.47 -3.90
N TRP A 162 -13.63 11.65 -3.94
CA TRP A 162 -13.01 12.97 -4.09
C TRP A 162 -13.49 13.70 -5.35
N TRP A 163 -13.46 13.04 -6.50
CA TRP A 163 -13.94 13.62 -7.75
C TRP A 163 -15.45 13.85 -7.76
N ALA A 164 -16.24 12.98 -7.13
CA ALA A 164 -17.68 13.18 -6.98
C ALA A 164 -17.98 14.45 -6.18
N VAL A 165 -17.31 14.65 -5.04
CA VAL A 165 -17.44 15.87 -4.21
C VAL A 165 -17.05 17.12 -5.01
N LEU A 166 -15.90 17.10 -5.70
CA LEU A 166 -15.48 18.22 -6.54
C LEU A 166 -16.50 18.54 -7.64
N THR A 167 -17.09 17.52 -8.25
CA THR A 167 -18.11 17.68 -9.30
C THR A 167 -19.37 18.35 -8.74
N VAL A 168 -19.85 17.92 -7.57
CA VAL A 168 -21.02 18.53 -6.90
C VAL A 168 -20.76 20.00 -6.56
N VAL A 169 -19.58 20.32 -6.00
CA VAL A 169 -19.20 21.70 -5.67
C VAL A 169 -19.11 22.56 -6.93
N ALA A 170 -18.46 22.05 -7.99
CA ALA A 170 -18.36 22.75 -9.26
C ALA A 170 -19.73 23.03 -9.88
N LEU A 171 -20.65 22.05 -9.83
CA LEU A 171 -22.01 22.19 -10.32
C LEU A 171 -22.80 23.24 -9.53
N ALA A 172 -22.71 23.24 -8.20
CA ALA A 172 -23.36 24.23 -7.36
C ALA A 172 -22.87 25.66 -7.64
N ILE A 173 -21.55 25.84 -7.82
CA ILE A 173 -20.95 27.13 -8.22
C ILE A 173 -21.43 27.54 -9.62
N TYR A 174 -21.52 26.59 -10.56
CA TYR A 174 -22.01 26.86 -11.91
C TYR A 174 -23.47 27.33 -11.89
N VAL A 175 -24.35 26.58 -11.22
CA VAL A 175 -25.79 26.90 -11.11
C VAL A 175 -26.00 28.26 -10.45
N SER A 176 -25.34 28.53 -9.31
CA SER A 176 -25.44 29.81 -8.61
C SER A 176 -24.98 30.99 -9.46
N ARG A 177 -23.87 30.86 -10.20
CA ARG A 177 -23.38 31.90 -11.12
C ARG A 177 -24.32 32.13 -12.30
N SER A 178 -24.87 31.06 -12.88
CA SER A 178 -25.83 31.15 -13.98
C SER A 178 -27.14 31.81 -13.52
N ALA A 179 -27.64 31.46 -12.34
CA ALA A 179 -28.80 32.10 -11.73
C ALA A 179 -28.59 33.58 -11.36
N ALA A 180 -27.35 33.98 -11.03
CA ALA A 180 -27.01 35.38 -10.78
C ALA A 180 -26.96 36.21 -12.07
N ARG A 181 -26.41 35.64 -13.16
CA ARG A 181 -26.35 36.31 -14.47
C ARG A 181 -27.73 36.56 -15.07
N THR A 182 -28.61 35.57 -15.00
CA THR A 182 -30.00 35.69 -15.47
C THR A 182 -30.77 36.75 -14.69
N ARG A 183 -30.64 36.80 -13.36
CA ARG A 183 -31.22 37.89 -12.55
C ARG A 183 -30.68 39.27 -12.94
N ALA A 184 -29.38 39.39 -13.19
CA ALA A 184 -28.77 40.65 -13.60
C ALA A 184 -29.22 41.11 -15.00
N SER A 185 -29.55 40.20 -15.92
CA SER A 185 -30.09 40.56 -17.24
C SER A 185 -31.56 40.98 -17.18
N PHE A 186 -32.38 40.34 -16.34
CA PHE A 186 -33.79 40.71 -16.18
C PHE A 186 -34.00 42.02 -15.41
N GLY A 187 -33.12 42.38 -14.48
CA GLY A 187 -33.20 43.65 -13.74
C GLY A 187 -32.69 44.89 -14.48
N ARG A 188 -32.21 44.75 -15.73
CA ARG A 188 -31.75 45.87 -16.59
C ARG A 188 -32.66 46.13 -17.79
N ALA A 189 -33.73 45.36 -17.95
CA ALA A 189 -34.80 45.59 -18.92
C ALA A 189 -35.94 46.35 -18.21
#